data_AF-A0AAP0S2Q5-F1
#
_entry.id   AF-A0AAP0S2Q5-F1
#
_cell.length_a   1.000
_cell.length_b   1.000
_cell.length_c   1.000
_cell.angle_alpha   90.00
_cell.angle_beta   90.00
_cell.angle_gamma   90.00
#
_symmetry.space_group_name_H-M   'P 1'
#
loop_
_entity.id
_entity.type
_entity.pdbx_description
1 polymer ?
#
loop_
_entity_poly.entity_id
_entity_poly.type
_entity_poly.pdbx_seq_one_letter_code
_entity_poly.pdbx_strand_id
1 'polypeptide(L)'
;MLHLASSDDADVREAALRGLLKLVQDKTDEGSSSLGTEDEKLKQILQEQIKGISSMSPDDLRAVKEERQLVDSLWNACYKEPSSLLEQGLLVLPGEDAPPPDVTSKHFEPPLRAWASNSAVDKKSSTEKKETPLLLGFGGPPEKAYVQGGSSAAEDADGQTDGAPK
;
A
#
# COMPACT_ATOMS: atom_id res chain seq x y z
N MET A 1 -5.56 -30.30 -3.26
CA MET A 1 -5.71 -29.00 -2.55
C MET A 1 -7.09 -28.82 -1.94
N LEU A 2 -8.17 -29.27 -2.59
CA LEU A 2 -9.54 -29.17 -2.03
C LEU A 2 -9.68 -29.76 -0.62
N HIS A 3 -9.12 -30.95 -0.37
CA HIS A 3 -9.13 -31.54 0.99
C HIS A 3 -8.39 -30.71 2.04
N LEU A 4 -7.32 -30.00 1.64
CA LEU A 4 -6.55 -29.13 2.54
C LEU A 4 -7.29 -27.82 2.82
N ALA A 5 -8.05 -27.32 1.85
CA ALA A 5 -8.93 -26.16 2.03
C ALA A 5 -10.11 -26.44 2.99
N SER A 6 -10.34 -27.71 3.35
CA SER A 6 -11.31 -28.14 4.36
C SER A 6 -10.65 -28.55 5.69
N SER A 7 -9.36 -28.24 5.89
CA SER A 7 -8.65 -28.56 7.14
C SER A 7 -9.19 -27.75 8.32
N ASP A 8 -9.05 -28.24 9.55
CA ASP A 8 -9.34 -27.44 10.75
C ASP A 8 -8.22 -26.42 11.04
N ASP A 9 -7.02 -26.66 10.53
CA ASP A 9 -5.86 -25.79 10.68
C ASP A 9 -5.98 -24.57 9.76
N ALA A 10 -5.99 -23.37 10.35
CA ALA A 10 -6.18 -22.11 9.63
C ALA A 10 -5.04 -21.81 8.67
N ASP A 11 -3.79 -22.05 9.06
CA ASP A 11 -2.62 -21.79 8.22
C ASP A 11 -2.60 -22.73 7.01
N VAL A 12 -2.93 -24.00 7.24
CA VAL A 12 -3.02 -25.01 6.17
C VAL A 12 -4.17 -24.71 5.22
N ARG A 13 -5.36 -24.34 5.74
CA ARG A 13 -6.49 -23.91 4.91
C ARG A 13 -6.13 -22.69 4.08
N GLU A 14 -5.56 -21.66 4.70
CA GLU A 14 -5.21 -20.42 4.03
C GLU A 14 -4.22 -20.67 2.88
N ALA A 15 -3.16 -21.43 3.15
CA ALA A 15 -2.18 -21.80 2.14
C ALA A 15 -2.82 -22.59 0.99
N ALA A 16 -3.74 -23.51 1.31
CA ALA A 16 -4.47 -24.28 0.30
C ALA A 16 -5.42 -23.40 -0.54
N LEU A 17 -6.13 -22.45 0.08
CA LEU A 17 -7.02 -21.49 -0.60
C LEU A 17 -6.23 -20.56 -1.52
N ARG A 18 -5.08 -20.05 -1.07
CA ARG A 18 -4.15 -19.27 -1.91
C ARG A 18 -3.68 -20.07 -3.12
N GLY A 19 -3.29 -21.33 -2.89
CA GLY A 19 -2.90 -22.25 -3.96
C GLY A 19 -4.03 -22.43 -4.97
N LEU A 20 -5.25 -22.71 -4.49
CA LEU A 20 -6.43 -22.87 -5.36
C LEU A 20 -6.73 -21.61 -6.18
N LEU A 21 -6.66 -20.42 -5.58
CA LEU A 21 -6.86 -19.16 -6.28
C LEU A 21 -5.87 -18.97 -7.42
N LYS A 22 -4.60 -19.28 -7.18
CA LYS A 22 -3.58 -19.23 -8.24
C LYS A 22 -3.90 -20.19 -9.38
N LEU A 23 -4.30 -21.43 -9.07
CA LEU A 23 -4.71 -22.39 -10.10
C LEU A 23 -5.92 -21.90 -10.90
N VAL A 24 -6.91 -21.26 -10.27
CA VAL A 24 -8.10 -20.75 -10.96
C VAL A 24 -7.74 -19.59 -11.90
N GLN A 25 -6.82 -18.72 -11.48
CA GLN A 25 -6.31 -17.63 -12.31
C GLN A 25 -5.53 -18.17 -13.52
N ASP A 26 -4.57 -19.08 -13.31
CA ASP A 26 -3.77 -19.69 -14.38
C ASP A 26 -4.66 -20.40 -15.43
N LYS A 27 -5.74 -21.06 -14.99
CA LYS A 27 -6.72 -21.73 -15.88
C LYS A 27 -7.55 -20.76 -16.72
N THR A 28 -7.81 -19.56 -16.19
CA THR A 28 -8.57 -18.54 -16.90
C THR A 28 -7.80 -18.06 -18.13
N ASP A 29 -6.46 -18.05 -18.05
CA ASP A 29 -5.58 -17.63 -19.15
C ASP A 29 -5.36 -18.74 -20.19
N GLU A 30 -5.38 -20.03 -19.79
CA GLU A 30 -5.04 -21.17 -20.65
C GLU A 30 -6.26 -21.93 -21.23
N GLY A 31 -7.46 -21.35 -21.19
CA GLY A 31 -8.63 -21.82 -21.95
C GLY A 31 -9.14 -23.23 -21.63
N SER A 32 -8.71 -23.85 -20.53
CA SER A 32 -9.05 -25.23 -20.17
C SER A 32 -10.19 -25.28 -19.14
N SER A 33 -11.39 -25.47 -19.66
CA SER A 33 -12.65 -25.57 -18.91
C SER A 33 -12.94 -26.99 -18.46
N SER A 34 -12.27 -27.52 -17.44
CA SER A 34 -12.88 -28.63 -16.69
C SER A 34 -12.43 -28.68 -15.23
N LEU A 35 -12.98 -27.78 -14.44
CA LEU A 35 -13.09 -28.01 -12.99
C LEU A 35 -14.27 -28.95 -12.66
N GLY A 36 -15.05 -29.43 -13.63
CA GLY A 36 -16.13 -30.43 -13.51
C GLY A 36 -16.63 -30.78 -12.09
N THR A 37 -16.35 -32.00 -11.62
CA THR A 37 -16.78 -32.48 -10.30
C THR A 37 -16.01 -31.85 -9.13
N GLU A 38 -14.87 -31.24 -9.39
CA GLU A 38 -14.07 -30.52 -8.41
C GLU A 38 -14.65 -29.14 -8.10
N ASP A 39 -15.38 -28.54 -9.04
CA ASP A 39 -16.04 -27.25 -8.90
C ASP A 39 -17.19 -27.32 -7.91
N GLU A 40 -18.06 -28.32 -8.03
CA GLU A 40 -19.15 -28.54 -7.09
C GLU A 40 -18.62 -28.77 -5.66
N LYS A 41 -17.52 -29.52 -5.53
CA LYS A 41 -16.85 -29.71 -4.24
C LYS A 41 -16.23 -28.42 -3.72
N LEU A 42 -15.59 -27.65 -4.58
CA LEU A 42 -15.02 -26.36 -4.23
C LEU A 42 -16.11 -25.40 -3.75
N LYS A 43 -17.23 -25.33 -4.46
CA LYS A 43 -18.40 -24.53 -4.10
C LYS A 43 -18.91 -24.91 -2.72
N GLN A 44 -19.05 -26.21 -2.46
CA GLN A 44 -19.50 -26.72 -1.16
C GLN A 44 -18.53 -26.32 -0.03
N ILE A 45 -17.22 -26.50 -0.24
CA ILE A 45 -16.20 -26.11 0.74
C ILE A 45 -16.27 -24.61 1.01
N LEU A 46 -16.38 -23.77 -0.04
CA LEU A 46 -16.47 -22.32 0.13
C LEU A 46 -17.74 -21.91 0.87
N GLN A 47 -18.89 -22.53 0.57
CA GLN A 47 -20.12 -22.28 1.30
C GLN A 47 -20.02 -22.64 2.79
N GLU A 48 -19.36 -23.76 3.11
CA GLU A 48 -19.11 -24.17 4.49
C GLU A 48 -18.18 -23.19 5.20
N GLN A 49 -17.10 -22.74 4.55
CA GLN A 49 -16.20 -21.73 5.12
C GLN A 49 -16.90 -20.39 5.31
N ILE A 50 -17.68 -19.91 4.34
CA ILE A 50 -18.50 -18.70 4.48
C ILE A 50 -19.41 -18.82 5.71
N LYS A 51 -20.13 -19.94 5.87
CA LYS A 51 -21.00 -20.18 7.02
C LYS A 51 -20.22 -20.22 8.34
N GLY A 52 -19.05 -20.85 8.34
CA GLY A 52 -18.15 -20.91 9.49
C GLY A 52 -17.73 -19.51 9.93
N ILE A 53 -17.20 -18.72 9.00
CA ILE A 53 -16.81 -17.32 9.19
C ILE A 53 -18.00 -16.49 9.67
N SER A 54 -19.17 -16.57 9.03
CA SER A 54 -20.36 -15.81 9.42
C SER A 54 -20.84 -16.11 10.86
N SER A 55 -20.44 -17.25 11.43
CA SER A 55 -20.77 -17.65 12.80
C SER A 55 -19.69 -17.28 13.83
N MET A 56 -18.55 -16.74 13.40
CA MET A 56 -17.43 -16.35 14.27
C MET A 56 -17.70 -15.04 15.01
N SER A 57 -17.00 -14.84 16.13
CA SER A 57 -17.06 -13.58 16.88
C SER A 57 -16.31 -12.45 16.14
N PRO A 58 -16.61 -11.16 16.40
CA PRO A 58 -15.90 -10.04 15.78
C PRO A 58 -14.38 -10.04 16.00
N ASP A 59 -13.91 -10.58 17.13
CA ASP A 59 -12.48 -10.71 17.42
C ASP A 59 -11.84 -11.82 16.57
N ASP A 60 -12.51 -12.96 16.45
CA ASP A 60 -12.05 -14.06 15.60
C ASP A 60 -12.07 -13.68 14.11
N LEU A 61 -13.10 -12.92 13.67
CA LEU A 61 -13.19 -12.42 12.30
C LEU A 61 -11.96 -11.57 11.92
N ARG A 62 -11.40 -10.81 12.86
CA ARG A 62 -10.15 -10.05 12.65
C ARG A 62 -8.95 -10.97 12.47
N ALA A 63 -8.91 -12.10 13.18
CA ALA A 63 -7.83 -13.08 13.06
C ALA A 63 -7.87 -13.83 11.72
N VAL A 64 -9.05 -14.01 11.11
CA VAL A 64 -9.23 -14.68 9.81
C VAL A 64 -9.39 -13.70 8.64
N LYS A 65 -8.77 -12.52 8.71
CA LYS A 65 -8.86 -11.48 7.68
C LYS A 65 -8.43 -11.99 6.30
N GLU A 66 -7.30 -12.66 6.25
CA GLU A 66 -6.71 -13.20 5.02
C GLU A 66 -7.62 -14.26 4.41
N GLU A 67 -8.14 -15.18 5.23
CA GLU A 67 -9.07 -16.22 4.80
C GLU A 67 -10.35 -15.59 4.21
N ARG A 68 -10.94 -14.57 4.86
CA ARG A 68 -12.10 -13.84 4.33
C ARG A 68 -11.86 -13.28 2.93
N GLN A 69 -10.71 -12.63 2.73
CA GLN A 69 -10.35 -12.07 1.42
C GLN A 69 -10.11 -13.13 0.36
N LEU A 70 -9.49 -14.24 0.73
CA LEU A 70 -9.22 -15.35 -0.18
C LEU A 70 -10.49 -16.07 -0.61
N VAL A 71 -11.41 -16.32 0.32
CA VAL A 71 -12.71 -16.94 0.04
C VAL A 71 -13.51 -16.08 -0.93
N ASP A 72 -13.59 -14.77 -0.69
CA ASP A 72 -14.28 -13.86 -1.61
C ASP A 72 -13.62 -13.79 -2.99
N SER A 73 -12.28 -13.67 -3.02
CA SER A 73 -11.50 -13.64 -4.27
C SER A 73 -11.68 -14.92 -5.07
N LEU A 74 -11.69 -16.08 -4.41
CA LEU A 74 -11.85 -17.38 -5.04
C LEU A 74 -13.28 -17.58 -5.53
N TRP A 75 -14.27 -17.17 -4.73
CA TRP A 75 -15.68 -17.19 -5.12
C TRP A 75 -15.92 -16.35 -6.39
N ASN A 76 -15.43 -15.12 -6.40
CA ASN A 76 -15.54 -14.25 -7.56
C ASN A 76 -14.76 -14.78 -8.77
N ALA A 77 -13.58 -15.38 -8.57
CA ALA A 77 -12.80 -15.96 -9.65
C ALA A 77 -13.52 -17.13 -10.33
N CYS A 78 -14.13 -18.03 -9.54
CA CYS A 78 -14.84 -19.22 -10.03
C CYS A 78 -16.24 -18.91 -10.59
N TYR A 79 -17.03 -18.09 -9.89
CA TYR A 79 -18.47 -17.95 -10.15
C TYR A 79 -18.89 -16.60 -10.70
N LYS A 80 -17.98 -15.61 -10.75
CA LYS A 80 -18.25 -14.23 -11.24
C LYS A 80 -19.41 -13.53 -10.51
N GLU A 81 -19.65 -13.91 -9.26
CA GLU A 81 -20.69 -13.38 -8.38
C GLU A 81 -20.06 -12.87 -7.07
N PRO A 82 -20.67 -11.91 -6.36
CA PRO A 82 -20.24 -11.53 -5.03
C PRO A 82 -20.48 -12.68 -4.03
N SER A 83 -19.59 -12.86 -3.08
CA SER A 83 -19.80 -13.84 -2.00
C SER A 83 -20.80 -13.32 -0.96
N SER A 84 -21.47 -14.23 -0.25
CA SER A 84 -22.36 -13.82 0.86
C SER A 84 -21.62 -13.10 1.99
N LEU A 85 -20.29 -13.24 2.12
CA LEU A 85 -19.49 -12.45 3.06
C LEU A 85 -19.49 -10.96 2.72
N LEU A 86 -19.43 -10.64 1.44
CA LEU A 86 -19.52 -9.26 0.96
C LEU A 86 -20.91 -8.69 1.23
N GLU A 87 -21.97 -9.45 0.94
CA GLU A 87 -23.35 -9.04 1.18
C GLU A 87 -23.64 -8.79 2.67
N GLN A 88 -23.04 -9.59 3.55
CA GLN A 88 -23.16 -9.42 5.00
C GLN A 88 -22.28 -8.31 5.58
N GLY A 89 -21.46 -7.65 4.75
CA GLY A 89 -20.51 -6.63 5.20
C GLY A 89 -19.40 -7.21 6.09
N LEU A 90 -19.12 -8.51 6.00
CA LEU A 90 -18.10 -9.19 6.78
C LEU A 90 -16.74 -9.20 6.09
N LEU A 91 -16.62 -8.74 4.85
CA LEU A 91 -15.35 -8.76 4.11
C LEU A 91 -14.32 -7.75 4.64
N VAL A 92 -14.77 -6.55 5.03
CA VAL A 92 -13.90 -5.49 5.58
C VAL A 92 -14.55 -4.95 6.84
N LEU A 93 -13.95 -5.21 8.00
CA LEU A 93 -14.51 -4.75 9.27
C LEU A 93 -14.14 -3.29 9.54
N PRO A 94 -15.04 -2.49 10.15
CA PRO A 94 -14.72 -1.13 10.55
C PRO A 94 -13.50 -1.08 11.50
N GLY A 95 -12.51 -0.26 11.16
CA GLY A 95 -11.31 -0.06 11.97
C GLY A 95 -10.21 -1.11 11.80
N GLU A 96 -10.37 -2.09 10.90
CA GLU A 96 -9.35 -3.12 10.63
C GLU A 96 -8.13 -2.59 9.87
N ASP A 97 -8.31 -1.54 9.05
CA ASP A 97 -7.25 -0.83 8.32
C ASP A 97 -7.10 0.64 8.79
N ALA A 98 -7.69 0.98 9.94
CA ALA A 98 -7.57 2.34 10.44
C ALA A 98 -6.13 2.59 10.92
N PRO A 99 -5.49 3.70 10.51
CA PRO A 99 -4.19 4.05 11.04
C PRO A 99 -4.27 4.22 12.56
N PRO A 100 -3.24 3.83 13.32
CA PRO A 100 -3.21 4.05 14.75
C PRO A 100 -3.40 5.56 15.02
N PRO A 101 -4.17 5.92 16.07
CA PRO A 101 -4.35 7.32 16.40
C PRO A 101 -2.98 7.98 16.64
N ASP A 102 -2.73 9.10 15.98
CA ASP A 102 -1.52 9.89 16.19
C ASP A 102 -1.56 10.50 17.61
N VAL A 103 -0.94 9.78 18.55
CA VAL A 103 -0.81 10.20 19.95
C VAL A 103 0.36 11.16 20.16
N THR A 104 1.33 11.22 19.25
CA THR A 104 2.57 12.00 19.44
C THR A 104 2.44 13.43 18.96
N SER A 105 1.65 13.71 17.93
CA SER A 105 1.36 15.07 17.45
C SER A 105 0.75 15.98 18.52
N LYS A 106 -0.11 15.43 19.39
CA LYS A 106 -0.72 16.20 20.49
C LYS A 106 0.27 16.61 21.58
N HIS A 107 1.30 15.81 21.81
CA HIS A 107 2.29 16.03 22.88
C HIS A 107 3.59 16.65 22.36
N PHE A 108 3.81 16.62 21.05
CA PHE A 108 5.06 16.97 20.42
C PHE A 108 4.85 17.83 19.16
N GLU A 109 3.87 18.74 19.20
CA GLU A 109 3.80 19.81 18.21
C GLU A 109 5.00 20.75 18.42
N PRO A 110 5.97 20.81 17.49
CA PRO A 110 7.09 21.72 17.64
C PRO A 110 6.56 23.15 17.64
N PRO A 111 7.08 24.06 18.50
CA PRO A 111 6.62 25.45 18.58
C PRO A 111 6.54 26.18 17.23
N LEU A 112 7.37 25.79 16.27
CA LEU A 112 7.37 26.32 14.90
C LEU A 112 6.04 26.08 14.14
N ARG A 113 5.30 25.00 14.43
CA ARG A 113 3.97 24.76 13.85
C ARG A 113 2.86 25.50 14.58
N ALA A 114 2.98 25.68 15.90
CA ALA A 114 2.05 26.47 16.70
C ALA A 114 1.98 27.95 16.26
N TRP A 115 3.10 28.53 15.80
CA TRP A 115 3.11 29.92 15.32
C TRP A 115 2.55 30.12 13.91
N ALA A 116 2.57 29.10 13.05
CA ALA A 116 1.99 29.19 11.71
C ALA A 116 0.44 29.15 11.74
N SER A 117 -0.15 28.34 12.61
CA SER A 117 -1.61 28.15 12.72
C SER A 117 -2.36 29.36 13.29
N ASN A 118 -1.71 30.21 14.08
CA ASN A 118 -2.34 31.39 14.69
C ASN A 118 -2.51 32.58 13.73
N SER A 119 -2.06 32.47 12.47
CA SER A 119 -2.10 33.58 11.50
C SER A 119 -3.43 33.71 10.73
N ALA A 120 -4.37 32.76 10.89
CA ALA A 120 -5.63 32.72 10.14
C ALA A 120 -6.86 33.27 10.90
N VAL A 121 -6.71 33.69 12.15
CA VAL A 121 -7.73 34.43 12.92
C VAL A 121 -7.14 35.80 13.21
N ASP A 122 -7.28 36.73 12.27
CA ASP A 122 -7.32 38.18 12.52
C ASP A 122 -7.54 38.91 11.19
N LYS A 123 -8.66 38.62 10.52
CA LYS A 123 -9.24 39.55 9.54
C LYS A 123 -10.14 40.55 10.27
N LYS A 124 -9.55 41.49 11.00
CA LYS A 124 -10.06 42.87 11.05
C LYS A 124 -9.12 43.84 11.77
N SER A 125 -8.95 44.99 11.11
CA SER A 125 -8.47 46.28 11.62
C SER A 125 -7.09 46.30 12.27
N SER A 126 -6.11 46.94 11.63
CA SER A 126 -5.98 48.39 11.65
C SER A 126 -4.65 48.77 11.01
N THR A 127 -4.71 49.77 10.13
CA THR A 127 -3.57 50.43 9.52
C THR A 127 -2.74 51.11 10.60
N GLU A 128 -1.61 50.52 10.99
CA GLU A 128 -0.56 51.26 11.69
C GLU A 128 0.81 50.74 11.25
N LYS A 129 1.54 51.60 10.54
CA LYS A 129 2.90 51.35 10.08
C LYS A 129 3.81 51.30 11.32
N LYS A 130 4.35 50.12 11.62
CA LYS A 130 5.56 50.00 12.45
C LYS A 130 6.65 49.41 11.60
N GLU A 131 7.64 50.26 11.33
CA GLU A 131 8.88 49.93 10.65
C GLU A 131 9.57 48.79 11.40
N THR A 132 9.73 47.66 10.74
CA THR A 132 10.75 46.69 11.12
C THR A 132 12.09 47.25 10.64
N PRO A 133 13.14 47.29 11.46
CA PRO A 133 14.48 47.49 10.91
C PRO A 133 14.81 46.22 10.13
N LEU A 134 14.58 46.27 8.82
CA LEU A 134 15.12 45.33 7.86
C LEU A 134 16.64 45.47 7.90
N LEU A 135 17.29 44.72 8.78
CA LEU A 135 18.73 44.47 8.69
C LEU A 135 18.99 43.44 7.60
N LEU A 136 18.51 43.72 6.39
CA LEU A 136 18.96 43.09 5.16
C LEU A 136 20.21 43.89 4.76
N GLY A 137 21.33 43.53 5.37
CA GLY A 137 22.64 44.01 4.98
C GLY A 137 22.86 43.71 3.51
N PHE A 138 22.84 44.78 2.71
CA PHE A 138 23.21 44.82 1.31
C PHE A 138 24.59 44.18 1.08
N GLY A 139 24.72 43.59 -0.10
CA GLY A 139 25.91 42.86 -0.55
C GLY A 139 27.23 43.63 -0.47
N GLY A 140 28.30 42.86 -0.36
CA GLY A 140 29.66 43.34 -0.59
C GLY A 140 29.93 43.52 -2.10
N PRO A 141 30.65 44.58 -2.52
CA PRO A 141 30.99 44.81 -3.92
C PRO A 141 32.12 43.89 -4.44
N PRO A 142 32.33 43.83 -5.78
CA PRO A 142 33.24 42.91 -6.47
C PRO A 142 34.68 43.45 -6.58
N GLU A 143 35.53 42.70 -7.32
CA GLU A 143 36.84 43.08 -7.89
C GLU A 143 38.07 42.92 -6.94
N LYS A 144 39.22 42.32 -7.29
CA LYS A 144 39.98 42.33 -8.57
C LYS A 144 40.87 41.08 -8.78
N ALA A 145 41.15 40.82 -10.06
CA ALA A 145 42.17 39.95 -10.63
C ALA A 145 43.60 40.27 -10.11
N TYR A 146 44.68 39.50 -10.31
CA TYR A 146 45.19 38.70 -11.44
C TYR A 146 46.44 37.97 -10.87
N VAL A 147 46.81 36.75 -11.27
CA VAL A 147 48.02 36.35 -12.05
C VAL A 147 48.23 34.87 -11.65
N GLN A 148 47.91 33.88 -12.49
CA GLN A 148 48.72 33.30 -13.57
C GLN A 148 49.88 32.41 -13.12
N GLY A 149 49.80 31.14 -13.53
CA GLY A 149 50.83 30.10 -13.49
C GLY A 149 50.14 28.76 -13.21
N GLY A 150 49.96 27.80 -14.11
CA GLY A 150 50.56 27.53 -15.40
C GLY A 150 50.93 26.04 -15.46
N SER A 151 50.62 25.39 -16.58
CA SER A 151 51.07 24.04 -17.02
C SER A 151 50.29 22.83 -16.47
N SER A 152 49.46 22.14 -17.27
CA SER A 152 49.74 21.06 -18.27
C SER A 152 49.50 19.67 -17.63
N ALA A 153 48.83 18.65 -18.22
CA ALA A 153 48.73 18.15 -19.59
C ALA A 153 47.36 17.43 -19.77
N ALA A 154 46.70 17.43 -20.95
CA ALA A 154 46.72 16.39 -22.01
C ALA A 154 46.80 14.95 -21.44
N GLU A 155 45.93 13.97 -21.75
CA GLU A 155 45.56 13.34 -23.05
C GLU A 155 44.16 12.69 -22.86
N ASP A 156 43.13 12.77 -23.72
CA ASP A 156 42.89 12.32 -25.12
C ASP A 156 42.63 10.79 -25.34
N ALA A 157 41.63 10.54 -26.20
CA ALA A 157 41.17 9.30 -26.87
C ALA A 157 40.28 8.33 -26.05
N ASP A 158 38.98 8.12 -26.35
CA ASP A 158 38.31 7.64 -27.59
C ASP A 158 38.63 6.17 -27.95
N GLY A 159 37.59 5.36 -28.18
CA GLY A 159 37.77 3.97 -28.64
C GLY A 159 36.56 3.04 -28.45
N GLN A 160 35.62 3.11 -29.38
CA GLN A 160 34.54 2.15 -29.59
C GLN A 160 34.98 0.96 -30.46
N THR A 161 34.69 -0.28 -30.04
CA THR A 161 34.55 -1.50 -30.88
C THR A 161 33.66 -2.51 -30.11
N ASP A 162 32.41 -2.78 -30.47
CA ASP A 162 31.91 -3.71 -31.50
C ASP A 162 32.53 -5.13 -31.46
N GLY A 163 31.70 -6.16 -31.31
CA GLY A 163 32.12 -7.57 -31.43
C GLY A 163 31.24 -8.58 -30.67
N ALA A 164 30.29 -9.18 -31.39
CA ALA A 164 29.31 -10.18 -30.94
C ALA A 164 29.88 -11.63 -30.86
N PRO A 165 29.08 -12.67 -30.50
CA PRO A 165 29.52 -13.89 -29.81
C PRO A 165 29.92 -15.04 -30.76
N LYS A 166 30.53 -16.08 -30.16
CA LYS A 166 30.49 -17.45 -30.67
C LYS A 166 30.56 -18.46 -29.53
#